data_AF-A0A0H2SL63-F1
#
_entry.id   AF-A0A0H2SL63-F1
#
_cell.length_a   1.000
_cell.length_b   1.000
_cell.length_c   1.000
_cell.angle_alpha   90.00
_cell.angle_beta   90.00
_cell.angle_gamma   90.00
#
_symmetry.space_group_name_H-M   'P 1'
#
loop_
_entity.id
_entity.type
_entity.pdbx_description
1 polymer ?
#
loop_
_entity_poly.entity_id
_entity_poly.type
_entity_poly.pdbx_seq_one_letter_code
_entity_poly.pdbx_strand_id
1 'polypeptide(L)'
;MKVNETTALVAKDVILVPYRKEHVEKYHEWMKDEELRELTASEALTLDEEYEMQRKWQEDEDKLTFIVLARGMTTDCEILDECKSSQMIGDVNLFFKGDPSDDDFEVEAEIMIAEKAFRRKGLASQALQAILSYAISARYPPLLPLSPAKFVVRIGDSNEPSIKMFERLGFAITKRVEVFQEVEMRLSDPQKSQQMWEATQILDYK
;
A
#
# COMPACT_ATOMS: atom_id res chain seq x y z
N MET A 1 5.96 -10.32 3.80
CA MET A 1 6.77 -9.49 2.88
C MET A 1 7.95 -10.20 2.24
N LYS A 2 8.07 -11.54 2.32
CA LYS A 2 9.18 -12.27 1.69
C LYS A 2 9.23 -12.07 0.18
N VAL A 3 8.06 -11.92 -0.41
CA VAL A 3 7.84 -11.68 -1.84
C VAL A 3 8.49 -10.40 -2.34
N ASN A 4 8.38 -9.30 -1.59
CA ASN A 4 8.80 -7.97 -2.04
C ASN A 4 10.08 -7.48 -1.36
N GLU A 5 10.80 -8.34 -0.62
CA GLU A 5 11.95 -7.97 0.23
C GLU A 5 13.11 -7.28 -0.50
N THR A 6 13.23 -7.54 -1.81
CA THR A 6 14.25 -6.98 -2.71
C THR A 6 13.65 -6.14 -3.83
N THR A 7 12.38 -5.74 -3.75
CA THR A 7 11.70 -5.02 -4.82
C THR A 7 11.44 -3.58 -4.41
N ALA A 8 11.84 -2.61 -5.23
CA ALA A 8 11.37 -1.23 -5.15
C ALA A 8 10.50 -0.88 -6.35
N LEU A 9 9.45 -0.09 -6.12
CA LEU A 9 8.54 0.40 -7.15
C LEU A 9 8.69 1.90 -7.26
N VAL A 10 9.06 2.38 -8.45
CA VAL A 10 9.32 3.80 -8.70
C VAL A 10 8.21 4.34 -9.57
N ALA A 11 7.42 5.24 -8.99
CA ALA A 11 6.43 6.04 -9.68
C ALA A 11 6.97 7.46 -9.90
N LYS A 12 6.11 8.33 -10.41
CA LYS A 12 6.46 9.71 -10.74
C LYS A 12 6.90 10.52 -9.52
N ASP A 13 6.07 10.59 -8.49
CA ASP A 13 6.30 11.42 -7.29
C ASP A 13 6.48 10.58 -6.01
N VAL A 14 6.46 9.25 -6.10
CA VAL A 14 6.66 8.34 -4.98
C VAL A 14 7.58 7.18 -5.33
N ILE A 15 8.30 6.68 -4.33
CA ILE A 15 9.07 5.44 -4.39
C ILE A 15 8.53 4.52 -3.29
N LEU A 16 8.23 3.27 -3.63
CA LEU A 16 7.80 2.24 -2.71
C LEU A 16 8.99 1.31 -2.44
N VAL A 17 9.39 1.20 -1.18
CA VAL A 17 10.50 0.33 -0.75
C VAL A 17 10.00 -0.70 0.26
N PRO A 18 10.62 -1.88 0.38
CA PRO A 18 10.18 -2.88 1.33
C PRO A 18 10.31 -2.36 2.77
N TYR A 19 9.37 -2.74 3.64
CA TYR A 19 9.44 -2.36 5.05
C TYR A 19 10.55 -3.13 5.78
N ARG A 20 11.63 -2.41 6.12
CA ARG A 20 12.82 -2.91 6.81
C ARG A 20 12.92 -2.35 8.23
N LYS A 21 13.79 -2.96 9.04
CA LYS A 21 14.08 -2.58 10.43
C LYS A 21 14.37 -1.08 10.62
N GLU A 22 15.05 -0.44 9.67
CA GLU A 22 15.40 0.99 9.71
C GLU A 22 14.19 1.94 9.67
N HIS A 23 13.03 1.46 9.24
CA HIS A 23 11.80 2.26 9.18
C HIS A 23 10.99 2.21 10.49
N VAL A 24 11.27 1.26 11.38
CA VAL A 24 10.46 0.95 12.57
C VAL A 24 10.37 2.14 13.51
N GLU A 25 11.48 2.83 13.79
CA GLU A 25 11.47 3.96 14.72
C GLU A 25 10.54 5.07 14.25
N LYS A 26 10.60 5.42 12.96
CA LYS A 26 9.73 6.44 12.38
C LYS A 26 8.27 5.99 12.31
N TYR A 27 8.02 4.72 11.96
CA TYR A 27 6.68 4.16 11.97
C TYR A 27 6.06 4.20 13.38
N HIS A 28 6.85 3.85 14.40
CA HIS A 28 6.45 3.94 15.79
C HIS A 28 6.12 5.38 16.21
N GLU A 29 6.89 6.39 15.77
CA GLU A 29 6.55 7.80 16.01
C GLU A 29 5.19 8.17 15.39
N TRP A 30 4.86 7.68 14.19
CA TRP A 30 3.55 7.90 13.60
C TRP A 30 2.43 7.24 14.41
N MET A 31 2.66 6.02 14.92
CA MET A 31 1.69 5.30 15.75
C MET A 31 1.47 5.92 17.13
N LYS A 32 2.20 6.99 17.52
CA LYS A 32 1.87 7.79 18.70
C LYS A 32 0.69 8.75 18.47
N ASP A 33 0.35 9.06 17.21
CA ASP A 33 -0.81 9.89 16.86
C ASP A 33 -2.10 9.05 16.96
N GLU A 34 -2.98 9.41 17.90
CA GLU A 34 -4.25 8.72 18.13
C GLU A 34 -5.19 8.81 16.93
N GLU A 35 -5.23 9.96 16.23
CA GLU A 35 -6.04 10.14 15.01
C GLU A 35 -5.58 9.14 13.94
N LEU A 36 -4.27 8.95 13.80
CA LEU A 36 -3.72 8.05 12.81
C LEU A 36 -4.04 6.59 13.13
N ARG A 37 -3.89 6.19 14.40
CA ARG A 37 -4.22 4.84 14.87
C ARG A 37 -5.71 4.51 14.70
N GLU A 38 -6.60 5.45 14.99
CA GLU A 38 -8.03 5.25 14.76
C GLU A 38 -8.33 5.04 13.26
N LEU A 39 -7.71 5.84 12.39
CA LEU A 39 -7.92 5.74 10.95
C LEU A 39 -7.34 4.46 10.32
N THR A 40 -6.31 3.87 10.93
CA THR A 40 -5.69 2.60 10.47
C THR A 40 -6.06 1.40 11.33
N ALA A 41 -7.03 1.55 12.24
CA ALA A 41 -7.43 0.51 13.20
C ALA A 41 -6.23 -0.16 13.92
N SER A 42 -5.20 0.63 14.23
CA SER A 42 -3.92 0.13 14.77
C SER A 42 -3.83 0.27 16.28
N GLU A 43 -3.27 -0.76 16.93
CA GLU A 43 -3.04 -0.78 18.38
C GLU A 43 -1.82 0.05 18.77
N ALA A 44 -1.79 0.54 20.02
CA ALA A 44 -0.59 1.17 20.56
C ALA A 44 0.38 0.10 21.03
N LEU A 45 1.53 0.01 20.36
CA LEU A 45 2.59 -0.94 20.70
C LEU A 45 3.82 -0.20 21.23
N THR A 46 4.60 -0.88 22.05
CA THR A 46 5.94 -0.43 22.42
C THR A 46 6.89 -0.57 21.23
N LEU A 47 8.00 0.20 21.25
CA LEU A 47 9.00 0.14 20.17
C LEU A 47 9.56 -1.28 19.98
N ASP A 48 9.76 -2.03 21.06
CA ASP A 48 10.26 -3.40 21.00
C ASP A 48 9.24 -4.35 20.36
N GLU A 49 7.95 -4.17 20.65
CA GLU A 49 6.85 -4.92 20.02
C GLU A 49 6.74 -4.61 18.53
N GLU A 50 6.92 -3.36 18.11
CA GLU A 50 6.98 -2.97 16.70
C GLU A 50 8.14 -3.66 15.97
N TYR A 51 9.31 -3.75 16.60
CA TYR A 51 10.44 -4.50 16.06
C TYR A 51 10.14 -6.01 15.95
N GLU A 52 9.40 -6.58 16.90
CA GLU A 52 8.95 -7.97 16.83
C GLU A 52 7.94 -8.20 15.71
N MET A 53 6.97 -7.30 15.56
CA MET A 53 5.98 -7.38 14.49
C MET A 53 6.59 -7.20 13.11
N GLN A 54 7.53 -6.26 12.94
CA GLN A 54 8.24 -6.09 11.68
C GLN A 54 9.00 -7.35 11.27
N ARG A 55 9.64 -8.04 12.22
CA ARG A 55 10.32 -9.33 11.95
C ARG A 55 9.34 -10.41 11.48
N LYS A 56 8.17 -10.52 12.13
CA LYS A 56 7.13 -11.47 11.70
C LYS A 56 6.64 -11.15 10.29
N TRP A 57 6.27 -9.89 10.04
CA TRP A 57 5.79 -9.45 8.72
C TRP A 57 6.82 -9.65 7.61
N GLN A 58 8.11 -9.61 7.92
CA GLN A 58 9.15 -9.87 6.93
C GLN A 58 9.03 -11.28 6.35
N GLU A 59 8.64 -12.26 7.16
CA GLU A 59 8.52 -13.66 6.77
C GLU A 59 7.14 -14.01 6.17
N ASP A 60 6.11 -13.18 6.39
CA ASP A 60 4.76 -13.41 5.88
C ASP A 60 4.72 -13.59 4.35
N GLU A 61 3.94 -14.55 3.85
CA GLU A 61 3.75 -14.79 2.42
C GLU A 61 2.39 -14.27 1.91
N ASP A 62 1.49 -13.92 2.84
CA ASP A 62 0.12 -13.42 2.63
C ASP A 62 -0.01 -11.90 2.79
N LYS A 63 1.13 -11.18 2.86
CA LYS A 63 1.17 -9.73 3.02
C LYS A 63 2.29 -9.08 2.22
N LEU A 64 1.96 -8.03 1.48
CA LEU A 64 2.91 -7.12 0.85
C LEU A 64 2.80 -5.75 1.49
N THR A 65 3.85 -5.28 2.15
CA THR A 65 3.94 -3.91 2.66
C THR A 65 5.09 -3.21 2.01
N PHE A 66 4.83 -2.00 1.52
CA PHE A 66 5.86 -1.07 1.12
C PHE A 66 5.74 0.21 1.93
N ILE A 67 6.90 0.78 2.26
CA ILE A 67 7.00 2.15 2.74
C ILE A 67 6.95 3.10 1.55
N VAL A 68 6.11 4.13 1.66
CA VAL A 68 5.98 5.21 0.69
C VAL A 68 7.01 6.29 1.02
N LEU A 69 7.93 6.52 0.10
CA LEU A 69 8.88 7.62 0.13
C LEU A 69 8.40 8.74 -0.81
N ALA A 70 8.46 9.98 -0.34
CA ALA A 70 8.24 11.15 -1.19
C ALA A 70 9.45 11.37 -2.09
N ARG A 71 9.20 11.39 -3.41
CA ARG A 71 10.23 11.62 -4.40
C ARG A 71 10.43 13.10 -4.66
N GLY A 72 11.69 13.54 -4.74
CA GLY A 72 12.06 14.90 -5.13
C GLY A 72 12.11 15.07 -6.66
N MET A 73 12.21 16.32 -7.13
CA MET A 73 12.36 16.63 -8.57
C MET A 73 13.76 16.34 -9.14
N THR A 74 14.68 15.77 -8.36
CA THR A 74 16.07 15.61 -8.76
C THR A 74 16.27 14.36 -9.59
N THR A 75 16.30 14.53 -10.91
CA THR A 75 16.50 13.48 -11.93
C THR A 75 17.93 12.97 -12.07
N ASP A 76 18.88 13.53 -11.30
CA ASP A 76 20.33 13.36 -11.56
C ASP A 76 21.03 12.41 -10.58
N CYS A 77 20.31 11.78 -9.64
CA CYS A 77 20.85 10.81 -8.69
C CYS A 77 20.45 9.37 -9.07
N GLU A 78 21.31 8.39 -8.77
CA GLU A 78 20.91 6.99 -8.86
C GLU A 78 19.72 6.75 -7.92
N ILE A 79 18.71 6.00 -8.38
CA ILE A 79 17.45 5.82 -7.64
C ILE A 79 17.67 5.21 -6.24
N LEU A 80 18.72 4.40 -6.07
CA LEU A 80 19.10 3.84 -4.77
C LEU A 80 19.58 4.90 -3.77
N ASP A 81 20.26 5.95 -4.24
CA ASP A 81 20.66 7.08 -3.41
C ASP A 81 19.48 8.03 -3.16
N GLU A 82 18.55 8.11 -4.11
CA GLU A 82 17.27 8.79 -3.95
C GLU A 82 16.44 8.13 -2.83
N CYS A 83 16.37 6.79 -2.75
CA CYS A 83 15.67 6.09 -1.67
C CYS A 83 16.21 6.48 -0.27
N LYS A 84 17.53 6.56 -0.11
CA LYS A 84 18.17 6.87 1.19
C LYS A 84 17.97 8.31 1.63
N SER A 85 17.83 9.23 0.68
CA SER A 85 17.66 10.67 0.94
C SER A 85 16.19 11.10 0.96
N SER A 86 15.28 10.26 0.45
CA SER A 86 13.85 10.55 0.38
C SER A 86 13.18 10.43 1.75
N GLN A 87 12.20 11.30 1.98
CA GLN A 87 11.43 11.28 3.22
C GLN A 87 10.40 10.16 3.17
N MET A 88 10.44 9.26 4.16
CA MET A 88 9.35 8.32 4.44
C MET A 88 8.09 9.10 4.84
N ILE A 89 6.96 8.86 4.15
CA ILE A 89 5.71 9.64 4.31
C ILE A 89 4.47 8.79 4.61
N GLY A 90 4.55 7.49 4.41
CA GLY A 90 3.47 6.56 4.71
C GLY A 90 3.84 5.13 4.34
N ASP A 91 2.83 4.28 4.18
CA ASP A 91 2.95 2.89 3.77
C ASP A 91 1.72 2.45 2.99
N VAL A 92 1.89 1.41 2.19
CA VAL A 92 0.85 0.80 1.35
C VAL A 92 0.93 -0.72 1.49
N ASN A 93 -0.22 -1.36 1.69
CA ASN A 93 -0.33 -2.77 2.00
C ASN A 93 -1.27 -3.48 1.01
N LEU A 94 -0.95 -4.74 0.71
CA LEU A 94 -1.87 -5.72 0.17
C LEU A 94 -1.93 -6.92 1.12
N PHE A 95 -3.12 -7.25 1.59
CA PHE A 95 -3.39 -8.42 2.45
C PHE A 95 -4.13 -9.49 1.66
N PHE A 96 -3.62 -10.71 1.69
CA PHE A 96 -4.14 -11.83 0.92
C PHE A 96 -5.05 -12.64 1.86
N LYS A 97 -6.35 -12.68 1.56
CA LYS A 97 -7.36 -13.36 2.37
C LYS A 97 -7.87 -14.60 1.64
N GLY A 98 -7.72 -15.76 2.27
CA GLY A 98 -8.09 -17.06 1.69
C GLY A 98 -6.95 -17.71 0.88
N ASP A 99 -7.23 -18.89 0.32
CA ASP A 99 -6.29 -19.58 -0.56
C ASP A 99 -6.45 -19.07 -2.01
N PRO A 100 -5.38 -18.75 -2.76
CA PRO A 100 -5.46 -18.29 -4.15
C PRO A 100 -6.20 -19.22 -5.11
N SER A 101 -6.33 -20.50 -4.76
CA SER A 101 -7.10 -21.48 -5.52
C SER A 101 -8.61 -21.45 -5.25
N ASP A 102 -9.04 -20.73 -4.21
CA ASP A 102 -10.45 -20.62 -3.81
C ASP A 102 -11.16 -19.41 -4.47
N ASP A 103 -12.47 -19.56 -4.68
CA ASP A 103 -13.30 -18.52 -5.29
C ASP A 103 -13.45 -17.28 -4.40
N ASP A 104 -13.42 -17.47 -3.08
CA ASP A 104 -13.52 -16.43 -2.05
C ASP A 104 -12.19 -15.72 -1.75
N PHE A 105 -11.11 -16.10 -2.44
CA PHE A 105 -9.85 -15.39 -2.37
C PHE A 105 -10.02 -13.90 -2.68
N GLU A 106 -9.47 -13.04 -1.83
CA GLU A 106 -9.53 -11.59 -1.93
C GLU A 106 -8.17 -10.97 -1.59
N VAL A 107 -7.86 -9.85 -2.22
CA VAL A 107 -6.66 -9.07 -1.90
C VAL A 107 -7.08 -7.68 -1.47
N GLU A 108 -6.94 -7.40 -0.19
CA GLU A 108 -7.34 -6.13 0.42
C GLU A 108 -6.21 -5.11 0.32
N ALA A 109 -6.51 -3.94 -0.26
CA ALA A 109 -5.55 -2.85 -0.38
C ALA A 109 -5.78 -1.78 0.68
N GLU A 110 -4.72 -1.43 1.40
CA GLU A 110 -4.70 -0.37 2.40
C GLU A 110 -3.58 0.62 2.11
N ILE A 111 -3.81 1.90 2.40
CA ILE A 111 -2.85 2.98 2.17
C ILE A 111 -2.95 4.01 3.29
N MET A 112 -1.80 4.43 3.78
CA MET A 112 -1.69 5.51 4.75
C MET A 112 -0.65 6.52 4.28
N ILE A 113 -0.97 7.82 4.40
CA ILE A 113 0.02 8.91 4.31
C ILE A 113 0.04 9.60 5.67
N ALA A 114 0.96 9.15 6.51
CA ALA A 114 1.12 9.61 7.89
C ALA A 114 1.50 11.10 7.94
N GLU A 115 2.46 11.52 7.11
CA GLU A 115 2.97 12.89 7.12
C GLU A 115 1.94 13.90 6.57
N LYS A 116 1.37 14.72 7.46
CA LYS A 116 0.31 15.71 7.13
C LYS A 116 0.71 16.65 5.98
N ALA A 117 2.00 17.03 5.89
CA ALA A 117 2.53 17.90 4.83
C ALA A 117 2.49 17.27 3.41
N PHE A 118 2.30 15.96 3.31
CA PHE A 118 2.28 15.20 2.05
C PHE A 118 0.88 14.74 1.66
N ARG A 119 -0.12 14.94 2.53
CA ARG A 119 -1.52 14.64 2.23
C ARG A 119 -2.08 15.57 1.14
N ARG A 120 -3.12 15.12 0.45
CA ARG A 120 -3.86 15.88 -0.59
C ARG A 120 -3.03 16.32 -1.80
N LYS A 121 -1.84 15.75 -2.00
CA LYS A 121 -0.96 15.96 -3.17
C LYS A 121 -1.06 14.87 -4.25
N GLY A 122 -1.96 13.91 -4.08
CA GLY A 122 -2.12 12.78 -5.01
C GLY A 122 -1.15 11.62 -4.79
N LEU A 123 -0.26 11.71 -3.80
CA LEU A 123 0.78 10.70 -3.53
C LEU A 123 0.20 9.32 -3.14
N ALA A 124 -0.86 9.29 -2.33
CA ALA A 124 -1.58 8.05 -1.99
C ALA A 124 -2.12 7.34 -3.24
N SER A 125 -2.66 8.11 -4.19
CA SER A 125 -3.19 7.58 -5.44
C SER A 125 -2.09 7.04 -6.34
N GLN A 126 -0.91 7.67 -6.37
CA GLN A 126 0.24 7.13 -7.11
C GLN A 126 0.81 5.87 -6.46
N ALA A 127 0.90 5.84 -5.13
CA ALA A 127 1.35 4.65 -4.39
C ALA A 127 0.43 3.45 -4.62
N LEU A 128 -0.90 3.67 -4.59
CA LEU A 128 -1.89 2.64 -4.91
C LEU A 128 -1.77 2.15 -6.36
N GLN A 129 -1.65 3.06 -7.33
CA GLN A 129 -1.45 2.65 -8.73
C GLN A 129 -0.17 1.82 -8.88
N ALA A 130 0.92 2.21 -8.21
CA ALA A 130 2.18 1.50 -8.26
C ALA A 130 2.09 0.07 -7.72
N ILE A 131 1.53 -0.11 -6.51
CA ILE A 131 1.39 -1.44 -5.91
C ILE A 131 0.36 -2.31 -6.64
N LEU A 132 -0.75 -1.73 -7.13
CA LEU A 132 -1.78 -2.47 -7.86
C LEU A 132 -1.28 -2.89 -9.24
N SER A 133 -0.57 -2.00 -9.95
CA SER A 133 0.12 -2.33 -11.20
C SER A 133 1.17 -3.41 -11.01
N TYR A 134 1.93 -3.37 -9.91
CA TYR A 134 2.87 -4.43 -9.55
C TYR A 134 2.16 -5.77 -9.32
N ALA A 135 1.07 -5.77 -8.54
CA ALA A 135 0.29 -6.95 -8.19
C ALA A 135 -0.39 -7.64 -9.40
N ILE A 136 -0.73 -6.90 -10.46
CA ILE A 136 -1.27 -7.49 -11.70
C ILE A 136 -0.17 -7.83 -12.71
N SER A 137 1.07 -7.41 -12.47
CA SER A 137 2.17 -7.63 -13.41
C SER A 137 2.62 -9.10 -13.39
N ALA A 138 3.01 -9.61 -14.56
CA ALA A 138 3.41 -11.01 -14.73
C ALA A 138 4.80 -11.35 -14.18
N ARG A 139 5.37 -10.53 -13.28
CA ARG A 139 6.65 -10.81 -12.62
C ARG A 139 6.40 -11.20 -11.16
N TYR A 140 6.69 -12.48 -10.90
CA TYR A 140 7.06 -13.20 -9.66
C TYR A 140 6.72 -12.55 -8.31
N PRO A 141 6.23 -13.29 -7.29
CA PRO A 141 6.33 -14.74 -7.06
C PRO A 141 4.90 -15.38 -6.98
N PRO A 142 4.69 -16.64 -6.51
CA PRO A 142 3.65 -17.57 -7.00
C PRO A 142 2.17 -17.14 -6.88
N LEU A 143 1.91 -16.04 -6.17
CA LEU A 143 0.60 -15.42 -6.01
C LEU A 143 0.25 -14.41 -7.11
N LEU A 144 1.21 -14.03 -7.96
CA LEU A 144 1.04 -13.08 -9.06
C LEU A 144 1.16 -13.77 -10.44
N PRO A 145 0.48 -13.26 -11.49
CA PRO A 145 -0.35 -12.06 -11.52
C PRO A 145 -1.73 -12.28 -10.89
N LEU A 146 -2.19 -11.29 -10.13
CA LEU A 146 -3.55 -11.28 -9.58
C LEU A 146 -4.55 -10.82 -10.63
N SER A 147 -5.74 -11.43 -10.63
CA SER A 147 -6.88 -10.87 -11.36
C SER A 147 -7.30 -9.56 -10.68
N PRO A 148 -7.45 -8.44 -11.41
CA PRO A 148 -7.86 -7.18 -10.78
C PRO A 148 -9.24 -7.26 -10.13
N ALA A 149 -10.08 -8.24 -10.51
CA ALA A 149 -11.38 -8.49 -9.86
C ALA A 149 -11.26 -8.96 -8.40
N LYS A 150 -10.08 -9.42 -7.98
CA LYS A 150 -9.80 -9.90 -6.62
C LYS A 150 -9.46 -8.76 -5.65
N PHE A 151 -9.20 -7.55 -6.15
CA PHE A 151 -8.95 -6.41 -5.27
C PHE A 151 -10.22 -5.94 -4.56
N VAL A 152 -10.08 -5.74 -3.25
CA VAL A 152 -11.11 -5.20 -2.37
C VAL A 152 -10.50 -4.09 -1.52
N VAL A 153 -11.31 -3.11 -1.16
CA VAL A 153 -10.92 -2.05 -0.23
C VAL A 153 -12.08 -1.86 0.75
N ARG A 154 -11.77 -1.85 2.05
CA ARG A 154 -12.73 -1.52 3.10
C ARG A 154 -12.35 -0.18 3.68
N ILE A 155 -13.34 0.72 3.76
CA ILE A 155 -13.13 2.10 4.17
C ILE A 155 -14.26 2.49 5.10
N GLY A 156 -13.96 3.15 6.22
CA GLY A 156 -14.99 3.77 7.05
C GLY A 156 -15.93 4.66 6.22
N ASP A 157 -17.23 4.54 6.41
CA ASP A 157 -18.27 5.19 5.60
C ASP A 157 -18.24 6.73 5.67
N SER A 158 -17.64 7.26 6.74
CA SER A 158 -17.39 8.69 6.97
C SER A 158 -16.11 9.21 6.28
N ASN A 159 -15.23 8.34 5.79
CA ASN A 159 -13.97 8.72 5.14
C ASN A 159 -14.17 9.03 3.65
N GLU A 160 -14.97 10.07 3.37
CA GLU A 160 -15.24 10.53 2.00
C GLU A 160 -13.97 10.81 1.15
N PRO A 161 -12.87 11.36 1.70
CA PRO A 161 -11.66 11.59 0.90
C PRO A 161 -11.07 10.30 0.33
N SER A 162 -11.02 9.23 1.12
CA SER A 162 -10.54 7.92 0.66
C SER A 162 -11.51 7.30 -0.35
N ILE A 163 -12.82 7.34 -0.09
CA ILE A 163 -13.84 6.84 -1.02
C ILE A 163 -13.69 7.49 -2.40
N LYS A 164 -13.65 8.84 -2.45
CA LYS A 164 -13.49 9.60 -3.70
C LYS A 164 -12.16 9.32 -4.40
N MET A 165 -11.11 8.98 -3.65
CA MET A 165 -9.82 8.60 -4.24
C MET A 165 -9.93 7.24 -4.94
N PHE A 166 -10.52 6.23 -4.29
CA PHE A 166 -10.71 4.91 -4.88
C PHE A 166 -11.70 4.92 -6.05
N GLU A 167 -12.74 5.75 -6.01
CA GLU A 167 -13.64 5.98 -7.16
C GLU A 167 -12.88 6.43 -8.41
N ARG A 168 -11.91 7.36 -8.26
CA ARG A 168 -11.07 7.83 -9.37
C ARG A 168 -10.12 6.75 -9.91
N LEU A 169 -9.78 5.77 -9.08
CA LEU A 169 -8.96 4.61 -9.46
C LEU A 169 -9.78 3.50 -10.15
N GLY A 170 -11.10 3.68 -10.30
CA GLY A 170 -11.99 2.73 -10.98
C GLY A 170 -12.78 1.82 -10.03
N PHE A 171 -12.62 1.99 -8.71
CA PHE A 171 -13.40 1.25 -7.73
C PHE A 171 -14.82 1.82 -7.60
N ALA A 172 -15.78 0.96 -7.29
CA ALA A 172 -17.15 1.33 -6.97
C ALA A 172 -17.58 0.61 -5.70
N ILE A 173 -18.45 1.26 -4.92
CA ILE A 173 -19.03 0.66 -3.71
C ILE A 173 -19.89 -0.54 -4.13
N THR A 174 -19.54 -1.73 -3.65
CA THR A 174 -20.28 -2.97 -3.90
C THR A 174 -21.15 -3.37 -2.71
N LYS A 175 -20.74 -3.00 -1.50
CA LYS A 175 -21.42 -3.35 -0.26
C LYS A 175 -21.24 -2.26 0.79
N ARG A 176 -22.24 -2.07 1.64
CA ARG A 176 -22.15 -1.26 2.87
C ARG A 176 -22.37 -2.18 4.06
N VAL A 177 -21.51 -2.08 5.07
CA VAL A 177 -21.54 -2.94 6.26
C VAL A 177 -21.84 -2.07 7.48
N GLU A 178 -23.13 -1.90 7.77
CA GLU A 178 -23.60 -0.99 8.83
C GLU A 178 -23.05 -1.31 10.22
N VAL A 179 -22.85 -2.59 10.53
CA VAL A 179 -22.32 -3.05 11.84
C VAL A 179 -20.92 -2.51 12.11
N PHE A 180 -20.10 -2.35 11.07
CA PHE A 180 -18.74 -1.84 11.16
C PHE A 180 -18.62 -0.38 10.69
N GLN A 181 -19.72 0.23 10.21
CA GLN A 181 -19.72 1.56 9.60
C GLN A 181 -18.69 1.68 8.46
N GLU A 182 -18.65 0.67 7.60
CA GLU A 182 -17.68 0.58 6.50
C GLU A 182 -18.37 0.37 5.15
N VAL A 183 -17.68 0.80 4.08
CA VAL A 183 -18.01 0.49 2.70
C VAL A 183 -16.96 -0.44 2.12
N GLU A 184 -17.42 -1.46 1.40
CA GLU A 184 -16.56 -2.31 0.56
C GLU A 184 -16.60 -1.78 -0.87
N MET A 185 -15.43 -1.62 -1.47
CA MET A 185 -15.26 -1.16 -2.84
C MET A 185 -14.47 -2.17 -3.67
N ARG A 186 -14.87 -2.38 -4.92
CA ARG A 186 -14.19 -3.24 -5.90
C ARG A 186 -14.12 -2.57 -7.27
N LEU A 187 -13.21 -3.03 -8.13
CA LEU A 187 -13.11 -2.52 -9.49
C LEU A 187 -14.39 -2.76 -10.28
N SER A 188 -14.94 -1.67 -10.82
CA SER A 188 -16.16 -1.69 -11.63
C SER A 188 -15.93 -2.32 -13.02
N ASP A 189 -14.77 -2.01 -13.62
CA ASP A 189 -14.29 -2.62 -14.87
C ASP A 189 -12.79 -2.93 -14.71
N PRO A 190 -12.43 -4.17 -14.34
CA PRO A 190 -11.05 -4.60 -14.13
C PRO A 190 -10.12 -4.32 -15.31
N GLN A 191 -10.58 -4.54 -16.55
CA GLN A 191 -9.76 -4.42 -17.76
C GLN A 191 -9.48 -2.96 -18.09
N LYS A 192 -10.52 -2.11 -18.00
CA LYS A 192 -10.37 -0.67 -18.21
C LYS A 192 -9.52 -0.02 -17.12
N SER A 193 -9.73 -0.42 -15.86
CA SER A 193 -9.00 0.15 -14.72
C SER A 193 -7.50 -0.14 -14.81
N GLN A 194 -7.12 -1.36 -15.24
CA GLN A 194 -5.72 -1.71 -15.50
C GLN A 194 -5.05 -0.77 -16.54
N GLN A 195 -5.77 -0.34 -17.58
CA GLN A 195 -5.23 0.57 -18.59
C GLN A 195 -5.10 2.02 -18.08
N MET A 196 -5.79 2.37 -17.00
CA MET A 196 -5.75 3.72 -16.43
C MET A 196 -4.56 3.94 -15.48
N TRP A 197 -4.04 2.87 -14.87
CA TRP A 197 -2.97 3.00 -13.89
C TRP A 197 -1.63 3.27 -14.56
N GLU A 198 -0.87 4.21 -13.99
CA GLU A 198 0.44 4.58 -14.52
C GLU A 198 1.43 3.40 -14.44
N ALA A 199 2.25 3.28 -15.49
CA ALA A 199 3.33 2.31 -15.53
C ALA A 199 4.35 2.64 -14.44
N THR A 200 4.76 1.61 -13.71
CA THR A 200 5.67 1.74 -12.57
C THR A 200 6.97 1.01 -12.89
N GLN A 201 8.10 1.65 -12.63
CA GLN A 201 9.40 1.03 -12.83
C GLN A 201 9.71 0.13 -11.64
N ILE A 202 10.04 -1.13 -11.91
CA ILE A 202 10.41 -2.12 -10.89
C ILE A 202 11.94 -2.20 -10.85
N LEU A 203 12.52 -2.06 -9.66
CA LEU A 203 13.96 -2.12 -9.42
C LEU A 203 14.33 -3.15 -8.36
N ASP A 204 15.53 -3.71 -8.49
CA ASP A 204 16.15 -4.50 -7.43
C ASP A 204 16.62 -3.56 -6.30
N TYR A 205 16.03 -3.71 -5.13
CA TYR A 205 16.40 -3.01 -3.90
C TYR A 205 17.28 -3.92 -3.05
N LYS A 206 18.60 -3.81 -3.24
CA LYS A 206 19.61 -4.53 -2.46
C LYS A 206 20.01 -3.71 -1.24
#